data_AF-A0A925QGR7-F1
#
_entry.id   AF-A0A925QGR7-F1
#
_cell.length_a   1.000
_cell.length_b   1.000
_cell.length_c   1.000
_cell.angle_alpha   90.00
_cell.angle_beta   90.00
_cell.angle_gamma   90.00
#
_symmetry.space_group_name_H-M   'P 1'
#
loop_
_entity.id
_entity.type
_entity.pdbx_description
1 polymer ?
#
loop_
_entity_poly.entity_id
_entity_poly.type
_entity_poly.pdbx_seq_one_letter_code
_entity_poly.pdbx_strand_id
1 'polypeptide(L)' 'LAVAEYITKTHAICVRCGQPANYSQRIVPLGGQVVVGASDAYEARCRRCFVPHADAPTSHID' A
#
# COMPACT_ATOMS: atom_id res chain seq x y z
N LEU A 1 3.88 -19.17 0.68
CA LEU A 1 3.73 -19.88 -0.61
C LEU A 1 4.58 -21.15 -0.54
N ALA A 2 4.23 -22.20 -1.29
CA ALA A 2 4.95 -23.49 -1.42
C ALA A 2 4.39 -24.71 -0.65
N VAL A 3 3.39 -24.57 0.23
CA VAL A 3 2.76 -25.73 0.90
C VAL A 3 1.22 -25.75 0.75
N ALA A 4 0.61 -24.67 0.27
CA ALA A 4 -0.84 -24.57 0.13
C ALA A 4 -1.32 -25.13 -1.20
N GLU A 5 -2.45 -25.86 -1.18
CA GLU A 5 -3.15 -26.35 -2.39
C GLU A 5 -3.72 -25.21 -3.24
N TYR A 6 -4.30 -24.19 -2.59
CA TYR A 6 -4.88 -23.02 -3.26
C TYR A 6 -4.35 -21.72 -2.67
N ILE A 7 -4.14 -20.74 -3.55
CA ILE A 7 -3.66 -19.41 -3.16
C ILE A 7 -4.52 -18.37 -3.89
N THR A 8 -5.17 -17.51 -3.11
CA THR A 8 -5.93 -16.37 -3.63
C THR A 8 -5.32 -15.09 -3.11
N LYS A 9 -5.01 -14.15 -4.02
CA LYS A 9 -4.58 -12.80 -3.67
C LYS A 9 -5.73 -11.83 -3.94
N THR A 10 -6.24 -11.20 -2.89
CA THR A 10 -7.30 -10.19 -3.02
C THR A 10 -6.72 -8.88 -3.53
N HIS A 11 -7.50 -8.17 -4.32
CA HIS A 11 -7.15 -6.85 -4.85
C HIS A 11 -8.09 -5.78 -4.28
N ALA A 12 -7.54 -4.60 -4.02
CA ALA A 12 -8.30 -3.42 -3.60
C ALA A 12 -8.49 -2.45 -4.78
N ILE A 13 -9.06 -1.27 -4.52
CA ILE A 13 -9.14 -0.17 -5.48
C ILE A 13 -8.09 0.89 -5.11
N CYS A 14 -7.33 1.35 -6.10
CA CYS A 14 -6.31 2.37 -5.89
C CYS A 14 -6.95 3.71 -5.55
N VAL A 15 -6.66 4.25 -4.37
CA VAL A 15 -7.28 5.50 -3.91
C VAL A 15 -6.80 6.75 -4.67
N ARG A 16 -5.80 6.60 -5.58
CA ARG A 16 -5.31 7.69 -6.45
C ARG A 16 -6.03 7.73 -7.79
N CYS A 17 -6.24 6.57 -8.40
CA CYS A 17 -6.63 6.49 -9.82
C CYS A 17 -7.75 5.48 -10.12
N GLY A 18 -8.32 4.83 -9.10
CA GLY A 18 -9.42 3.87 -9.26
C GLY A 18 -9.07 2.52 -9.87
N GLN A 19 -7.82 2.30 -10.31
CA GLN A 19 -7.38 1.03 -10.88
C GLN A 19 -7.17 -0.06 -9.80
N PRO A 20 -7.17 -1.37 -10.16
CA PRO A 20 -6.88 -2.44 -9.21
C PRO A 20 -5.55 -2.24 -8.47
N ALA A 21 -5.61 -2.30 -7.14
CA ALA A 21 -4.50 -2.07 -6.23
C ALA A 21 -3.89 -3.37 -5.74
N ASN A 22 -2.56 -3.36 -5.64
CA ASN A 22 -1.73 -4.52 -5.31
C ASN A 22 -0.74 -4.24 -4.17
N TYR A 23 -0.67 -2.99 -3.72
CA TYR A 23 0.30 -2.50 -2.75
C TYR A 23 -0.41 -1.70 -1.66
N SER A 24 0.12 -1.76 -0.44
CA SER A 24 -0.25 -0.89 0.67
C SER A 24 0.88 0.11 0.87
N GLN A 25 0.57 1.40 0.82
CA GLN A 25 1.55 2.48 0.97
C GLN A 25 1.35 3.20 2.29
N ARG A 26 2.40 3.29 3.11
CA ARG A 26 2.38 4.08 4.34
C ARG A 26 2.37 5.56 4.00
N ILE A 27 1.48 6.32 4.66
CA ILE A 27 1.37 7.78 4.49
C ILE A 27 1.77 8.59 5.74
N VAL A 28 2.08 7.90 6.84
CA VAL A 28 2.55 8.52 8.09
C VAL A 28 4.09 8.50 8.20
N PRO A 29 4.73 9.55 8.73
CA PRO A 29 6.19 9.65 8.93
C PRO A 29 6.68 8.84 10.14
N LEU A 30 6.28 7.57 10.26
CA LEU A 30 6.73 6.70 11.34
C LEU A 30 7.83 5.77 10.83
N GLY A 31 8.96 5.77 11.54
CA GLY A 31 10.07 4.84 11.30
C GLY A 31 9.75 3.42 11.76
N GLY A 32 10.59 2.47 11.36
CA GLY A 32 10.46 1.07 11.75
C GLY A 32 9.57 0.23 10.83
N GLN A 33 9.78 -1.08 10.88
CA GLN A 33 9.14 -2.04 9.97
C GLN A 33 7.64 -2.19 10.22
N VAL A 34 7.21 -2.13 11.49
CA VAL A 34 5.82 -2.41 11.89
C VAL A 34 5.16 -1.16 12.46
N VAL A 35 4.01 -0.79 11.89
CA VAL A 35 3.14 0.29 12.37
C VAL A 35 1.70 -0.19 12.23
N VAL A 36 0.91 -0.12 13.31
CA VAL A 36 -0.51 -0.47 13.33
C VAL A 36 -1.35 0.75 12.94
N GLY A 37 -2.28 0.57 12.02
CA GLY A 37 -3.20 1.61 11.57
C GLY A 37 -4.06 1.11 10.42
N ALA A 38 -5.03 1.93 9.99
CA ALA A 38 -5.96 1.63 8.91
C ALA A 38 -5.78 2.66 7.78
N SER A 39 -6.87 3.23 7.27
CA SER A 39 -6.86 4.26 6.22
C SER A 39 -6.21 5.58 6.63
N ASP A 40 -6.03 5.80 7.92
CA ASP A 40 -5.31 6.92 8.51
C ASP A 40 -3.78 6.79 8.37
N ALA A 41 -3.27 5.56 8.22
CA ALA A 41 -1.84 5.28 8.11
C ALA A 41 -1.42 4.65 6.78
N TYR A 42 -2.34 4.01 6.06
CA TYR A 42 -2.07 3.24 4.85
C TYR A 42 -3.12 3.45 3.76
N GLU A 43 -2.65 3.47 2.51
CA GLU A 43 -3.50 3.56 1.33
C GLU A 43 -3.28 2.40 0.37
N ALA A 44 -4.35 1.93 -0.26
CA ALA A 44 -4.27 0.97 -1.36
C ALA A 44 -3.78 1.67 -2.65
N ARG A 45 -2.72 1.13 -3.25
CA ARG A 45 -2.05 1.68 -4.44
C ARG A 45 -1.90 0.65 -5.54
N CYS A 46 -2.16 1.08 -6.78
CA CYS A 46 -1.82 0.32 -7.98
C CYS A 46 -0.31 0.45 -8.26
N ARG A 47 0.20 -0.38 -9.17
CA ARG A 47 1.63 -0.38 -9.54
C ARG A 47 2.15 0.97 -10.00
N ARG A 48 1.32 1.76 -10.69
CA ARG A 48 1.70 3.08 -11.21
C ARG A 48 1.78 4.15 -10.11
N CYS A 49 0.89 4.08 -9.12
CA CYS A 49 0.79 5.09 -8.06
C CYS A 49 1.59 4.73 -6.81
N PHE A 50 2.08 3.50 -6.70
CA PHE A 50 2.94 3.08 -5.61
C PHE A 50 4.32 3.70 -5.75
N VAL A 51 4.85 4.30 -4.68
CA VAL A 51 6.22 4.84 -4.65
C VAL A 51 7.11 3.89 -3.86
N PRO A 52 7.97 3.11 -4.52
CA PRO A 52 8.90 2.22 -3.85
C PRO A 52 9.97 3.05 -3.13
N HIS A 53 10.36 2.63 -1.91
CA HIS A 53 11.52 3.21 -1.19
C HIS A 53 11.32 4.69 -0.82
N ALA A 54 10.10 5.05 -0.44
CA ALA A 54 9.85 6.37 0.11
C ALA A 54 10.49 6.42 1.51
N ASP A 55 11.73 6.91 1.59
CA ASP A 55 12.44 7.19 2.85
C ASP A 55 11.72 8.29 3.67
N ALA A 56 10.71 8.93 3.07
CA ALA A 56 9.75 9.85 3.66
C ALA A 56 8.32 9.41 3.30
N PRO A 57 7.28 9.72 4.10
CA PRO A 57 5.91 9.43 3.71
C PRO A 57 5.56 10.12 2.39
N THR A 58 4.81 9.44 1.54
CA THR A 58 4.23 10.08 0.35
C THR A 58 3.24 11.15 0.80
N SER A 59 3.69 12.40 0.80
CA SER A 59 2.81 13.55 0.87
C SER A 59 2.14 13.71 -0.48
N HIS A 60 0.80 13.75 -0.45
CA HIS A 60 0.04 14.14 -1.60
C HIS A 60 0.02 15.66 -1.61
N ILE A 61 0.92 16.27 -2.37
CA ILE A 61 0.74 17.67 -2.77
C ILE A 61 -0.33 17.61 -3.85
N ASP A 62 -1.52 18.13 -3.53
CA ASP A 62 -2.59 18.34 -4.51
C ASP A 62 -2.16 19.34 -5.59
#